data_AF-A0A961IKT6-F1
#
_entry.id   AF-A0A961IKT6-F1
#
_cell.length_a   1.000
_cell.length_b   1.000
_cell.length_c   1.000
_cell.angle_alpha   90.00
_cell.angle_beta   90.00
_cell.angle_gamma   90.00
#
_symmetry.space_group_name_H-M   'P 1'
#
loop_
_entity.id
_entity.type
_entity.pdbx_description
1 polymer ?
#
loop_
_entity_poly.entity_id
_entity_poly.type
_entity_poly.pdbx_seq_one_letter_code
_entity_poly.pdbx_strand_id
1 'polypeptide(L)'
;MADSEQQEYLENAASVFHNIDLLHIKKSYGLLCEMEEGAIEQFVAKYSDFVIFLLNILDPGRSNHLLGRLTEASIVYVMEEETRTLMIKDVAAQAMRGEDFANLSLFLDRVDRPPAPGEDFDAGARSILEGGAELRRSLKREHFAYLEALERDRLERVLAFLVERNHYVALAMLLYCNEARLGELLDALAQYDAKLLGYVPHEFFGIRFSTGWSAFTDSEVRKSLPAEARATLERILAFRATNSALLQRVRQLSSAESDPVRRRKLVIESLASGIGRGDAGILKYVFADLISDGILDPADLRMIETVTEKSDY
;
A
#
# COMPACT_ATOMS: atom_id res chain seq x y z
N MET A 1 -16.92 42.16 5.71
CA MET A 1 -15.62 42.35 5.03
C MET A 1 -14.92 41.01 4.78
N ALA A 2 -15.04 40.01 5.65
CA ALA A 2 -14.55 38.65 5.35
C ALA A 2 -15.26 37.95 4.16
N ASP A 3 -16.55 38.24 3.93
CA ASP A 3 -17.32 37.59 2.86
C ASP A 3 -16.94 38.02 1.43
N SER A 4 -16.40 39.24 1.21
CA SER A 4 -16.11 39.71 -0.15
C SER A 4 -14.83 39.11 -0.71
N GLU A 5 -13.81 38.91 0.14
CA GLU A 5 -12.56 38.27 -0.27
C GLU A 5 -12.80 36.79 -0.57
N GLN A 6 -13.51 36.07 0.30
CA GLN A 6 -13.88 34.67 0.06
C GLN A 6 -14.66 34.47 -1.24
N GLN A 7 -15.50 35.42 -1.60
CA GLN A 7 -16.31 35.38 -2.81
C GLN A 7 -15.48 35.65 -4.08
N GLU A 8 -14.52 36.56 -4.01
CA GLU A 8 -13.55 36.82 -5.08
C GLU A 8 -12.59 35.64 -5.30
N TYR A 9 -12.17 34.96 -4.22
CA TYR A 9 -11.38 33.72 -4.31
C TYR A 9 -12.16 32.57 -4.95
N LEU A 10 -13.45 32.43 -4.64
CA LEU A 10 -14.33 31.41 -5.24
C LEU A 10 -14.61 31.70 -6.73
N GLU A 11 -14.74 32.97 -7.12
CA GLU A 11 -14.87 33.38 -8.53
C GLU A 11 -13.58 33.08 -9.33
N ASN A 12 -12.40 33.27 -8.72
CA ASN A 12 -11.13 32.89 -9.33
C ASN A 12 -11.00 31.36 -9.52
N ALA A 13 -11.42 30.56 -8.56
CA ALA A 13 -11.42 29.09 -8.69
C ALA A 13 -12.36 28.60 -9.83
N ALA A 14 -13.53 29.23 -9.97
CA ALA A 14 -14.47 28.93 -11.06
C ALA A 14 -13.91 29.34 -12.43
N SER A 15 -13.20 30.47 -12.50
CA SER A 15 -12.47 30.94 -13.68
C SER A 15 -11.37 29.95 -14.12
N VAL A 16 -10.63 29.36 -13.18
CA VAL A 16 -9.63 28.32 -13.48
C VAL A 16 -10.28 27.12 -14.16
N PHE A 17 -11.43 26.65 -13.65
CA PHE A 17 -12.14 25.51 -14.20
C PHE A 17 -12.75 25.79 -15.59
N HIS A 18 -13.34 26.97 -15.80
CA HIS A 18 -13.93 27.34 -17.09
C HIS A 18 -12.91 27.56 -18.22
N ASN A 19 -11.65 27.82 -17.88
CA ASN A 19 -10.57 27.99 -18.86
C ASN A 19 -9.80 26.69 -19.16
N ILE A 20 -10.30 25.52 -18.71
CA ILE A 20 -9.67 24.23 -18.95
C ILE A 20 -10.01 23.74 -20.37
N ASP A 21 -9.12 24.09 -21.29
CA ASP A 21 -8.88 23.31 -22.49
C ASP A 21 -7.69 22.37 -22.20
N LEU A 22 -7.65 21.16 -22.76
CA LEU A 22 -6.48 20.29 -22.67
C LEU A 22 -5.20 21.00 -23.16
N LEU A 23 -5.37 22.03 -24.01
CA LEU A 23 -4.32 22.94 -24.48
C LEU A 23 -3.71 23.85 -23.38
N HIS A 24 -4.35 23.98 -22.22
CA HIS A 24 -3.94 24.89 -21.13
C HIS A 24 -3.53 24.21 -19.82
N ILE A 25 -3.31 22.89 -19.80
CA ILE A 25 -2.87 22.13 -18.59
C ILE A 25 -1.69 22.83 -17.87
N LYS A 26 -0.71 23.33 -18.63
CA LYS A 26 0.46 24.03 -18.08
C LYS A 26 0.07 25.32 -17.33
N LYS A 27 -0.93 26.05 -17.83
CA LYS A 27 -1.45 27.27 -17.20
C LYS A 27 -2.24 26.94 -15.94
N SER A 28 -3.13 25.93 -16.00
CA SER A 28 -3.92 25.50 -14.83
C SER A 28 -3.03 24.96 -13.71
N TYR A 29 -1.99 24.19 -14.05
CA TYR A 29 -0.96 23.76 -13.10
C TYR A 29 -0.22 24.94 -12.47
N GLY A 30 0.20 25.93 -13.29
CA GLY A 30 0.89 27.13 -12.82
C GLY A 30 0.04 27.92 -11.83
N LEU A 31 -1.22 28.19 -12.20
CA LEU A 31 -2.17 28.90 -11.34
C LEU A 31 -2.40 28.17 -10.02
N LEU A 32 -2.57 26.83 -10.06
CA LEU A 32 -2.76 26.01 -8.86
C LEU A 32 -1.54 26.08 -7.93
N CYS A 33 -0.32 26.08 -8.47
CA CYS A 33 0.90 26.18 -7.67
C CYS A 33 1.11 27.58 -7.06
N GLU A 34 0.57 28.62 -7.70
CA GLU A 34 0.64 30.02 -7.26
C GLU A 34 -0.42 30.36 -6.19
N MET A 35 -1.42 29.50 -5.97
CA MET A 35 -2.45 29.73 -4.95
C MET A 35 -1.86 29.75 -3.54
N GLU A 36 -2.42 30.60 -2.68
CA GLU A 36 -2.15 30.59 -1.25
C GLU A 36 -2.67 29.31 -0.59
N GLU A 37 -2.08 28.93 0.54
CA GLU A 37 -2.33 27.64 1.22
C GLU A 37 -3.83 27.43 1.54
N GLY A 38 -4.50 28.42 2.13
CA GLY A 38 -5.93 28.30 2.44
C GLY A 38 -6.82 28.20 1.19
N ALA A 39 -6.39 28.78 0.06
CA ALA A 39 -7.15 28.74 -1.19
C ALA A 39 -6.94 27.40 -1.93
N ILE A 40 -5.73 26.82 -1.89
CA ILE A 40 -5.47 25.50 -2.48
C ILE A 40 -6.21 24.40 -1.71
N GLU A 41 -6.30 24.47 -0.38
CA GLU A 41 -7.09 23.50 0.41
C GLU A 41 -8.57 23.53 0.02
N GLN A 42 -9.16 24.73 -0.09
CA GLN A 42 -10.55 24.89 -0.52
C GLN A 42 -10.77 24.41 -1.96
N PHE A 43 -9.79 24.67 -2.83
CA PHE A 43 -9.83 24.19 -4.20
C PHE A 43 -9.81 22.67 -4.25
N VAL A 44 -8.91 22.02 -3.52
CA VAL A 44 -8.78 20.55 -3.47
C VAL A 44 -10.05 19.92 -2.92
N ALA A 45 -10.63 20.49 -1.86
CA ALA A 45 -11.87 19.99 -1.28
C ALA A 45 -13.06 20.02 -2.25
N LYS A 46 -13.05 20.92 -3.25
CA LYS A 46 -14.14 21.10 -4.22
C LYS A 46 -13.86 20.48 -5.59
N TYR A 47 -12.60 20.38 -5.98
CA TYR A 47 -12.14 19.99 -7.32
C TYR A 47 -11.07 18.89 -7.25
N SER A 48 -11.19 17.99 -6.28
CA SER A 48 -10.32 16.82 -6.04
C SER A 48 -10.09 15.99 -7.31
N ASP A 49 -11.13 15.72 -8.10
CA ASP A 49 -11.04 15.00 -9.38
C ASP A 49 -10.05 15.66 -10.37
N PHE A 50 -10.03 16.99 -10.41
CA PHE A 50 -9.10 17.72 -11.27
C PHE A 50 -7.66 17.60 -10.76
N VAL A 51 -7.46 17.65 -9.44
CA VAL A 51 -6.15 17.45 -8.82
C VAL A 51 -5.66 16.02 -9.07
N ILE A 52 -6.51 15.02 -8.90
CA ILE A 52 -6.22 13.61 -9.23
C ILE A 52 -5.81 13.49 -10.71
N PHE A 53 -6.58 14.10 -11.62
CA PHE A 53 -6.25 14.11 -13.03
C PHE A 53 -4.85 14.67 -13.28
N LEU A 54 -4.56 15.87 -12.75
CA LEU A 54 -3.24 16.49 -12.88
C LEU A 54 -2.11 15.62 -12.32
N LEU A 55 -2.26 15.11 -11.10
CA LEU A 55 -1.24 14.27 -10.46
C LEU A 55 -0.89 13.01 -11.26
N ASN A 56 -1.86 12.47 -12.02
CA ASN A 56 -1.69 11.27 -12.84
C ASN A 56 -1.17 11.55 -14.26
N ILE A 57 -1.32 12.77 -14.80
CA ILE A 57 -0.85 13.11 -16.16
C ILE A 57 0.44 13.93 -16.19
N LEU A 58 0.80 14.58 -15.08
CA LEU A 58 2.00 15.39 -14.97
C LEU A 58 3.25 14.49 -14.90
N ASP A 59 4.37 15.01 -15.40
CA ASP A 59 5.67 14.36 -15.19
C ASP A 59 6.03 14.32 -13.69
N PRO A 60 6.88 13.38 -13.24
CA PRO A 60 7.17 13.19 -11.82
C PRO A 60 7.67 14.46 -11.10
N GLY A 61 8.43 15.31 -11.78
CA GLY A 61 8.93 16.56 -11.20
C GLY A 61 7.81 17.56 -10.91
N ARG A 62 6.87 17.73 -11.84
CA ARG A 62 5.70 18.60 -11.64
C ARG A 62 4.68 18.01 -10.66
N SER A 63 4.47 16.69 -10.69
CA SER A 63 3.62 16.01 -9.71
C SER A 63 4.16 16.21 -8.29
N ASN A 64 5.47 16.04 -8.10
CA ASN A 64 6.12 16.33 -6.81
C ASN A 64 5.98 17.81 -6.40
N HIS A 65 6.20 18.75 -7.31
CA HIS A 65 6.02 20.17 -7.00
C HIS A 65 4.58 20.51 -6.59
N LEU A 66 3.58 19.97 -7.30
CA LEU A 66 2.17 20.14 -6.93
C LEU A 66 1.88 19.53 -5.56
N LEU A 67 2.33 18.30 -5.31
CA LEU A 67 2.21 17.67 -3.99
C LEU A 67 2.90 18.49 -2.91
N GLY A 68 4.03 19.11 -3.20
CA GLY A 68 4.75 20.03 -2.30
C GLY A 68 3.92 21.24 -1.86
N ARG A 69 2.88 21.61 -2.62
CA ARG A 69 1.95 22.71 -2.29
C ARG A 69 0.73 22.26 -1.49
N LEU A 70 0.39 20.98 -1.52
CA LEU A 70 -0.77 20.44 -0.82
C LEU A 70 -0.46 20.22 0.67
N THR A 71 -1.40 20.45 1.56
CA THR A 71 -1.27 20.02 2.97
C THR A 71 -1.51 18.50 3.09
N GLU A 72 -1.09 17.88 4.20
CA GLU A 72 -1.39 16.46 4.46
C GLU A 72 -2.91 16.18 4.38
N ALA A 73 -3.73 17.12 4.88
CA ALA A 73 -5.18 17.02 4.79
C ALA A 73 -5.69 17.08 3.35
N SER A 74 -5.15 17.97 2.53
CA SER A 74 -5.47 18.06 1.10
C SER A 74 -5.13 16.78 0.35
N ILE A 75 -3.96 16.18 0.64
CA ILE A 75 -3.56 14.91 0.03
C ILE A 75 -4.53 13.79 0.44
N VAL A 76 -4.94 13.74 1.71
CA VAL A 76 -5.96 12.78 2.16
C VAL A 76 -7.29 12.99 1.42
N TYR A 77 -7.75 14.22 1.22
CA TYR A 77 -8.97 14.47 0.43
C TYR A 77 -8.86 13.95 -1.01
N VAL A 78 -7.70 14.12 -1.65
CA VAL A 78 -7.43 13.56 -2.99
C VAL A 78 -7.52 12.04 -2.96
N MET A 79 -6.95 11.39 -1.94
CA MET A 79 -6.98 9.93 -1.78
C MET A 79 -8.41 9.42 -1.51
N GLU A 80 -9.18 10.12 -0.68
CA GLU A 80 -10.59 9.83 -0.41
C GLU A 80 -11.43 9.88 -1.69
N GLU A 81 -11.27 10.92 -2.51
CA GLU A 81 -12.01 11.08 -3.76
C GLU A 81 -11.64 10.01 -4.80
N GLU A 82 -10.34 9.74 -4.97
CA GLU A 82 -9.91 8.71 -5.92
C GLU A 82 -10.46 7.35 -5.50
N THR A 83 -10.39 7.02 -4.21
CA THR A 83 -10.97 5.79 -3.64
C THR A 83 -12.47 5.71 -3.90
N ARG A 84 -13.23 6.78 -3.59
CA ARG A 84 -14.67 6.86 -3.85
C ARG A 84 -14.97 6.59 -5.33
N THR A 85 -14.26 7.28 -6.23
CA THR A 85 -14.45 7.16 -7.67
C THR A 85 -14.18 5.76 -8.18
N LEU A 86 -13.16 5.08 -7.65
CA LEU A 86 -12.83 3.70 -8.01
C LEU A 86 -13.91 2.73 -7.53
N MET A 87 -14.35 2.87 -6.28
CA MET A 87 -15.42 2.05 -5.73
C MET A 87 -16.74 2.24 -6.46
N ILE A 88 -17.12 3.47 -6.83
CA ILE A 88 -18.32 3.73 -7.65
C ILE A 88 -18.23 3.01 -9.00
N LYS A 89 -17.05 3.00 -9.64
CA LYS A 89 -16.85 2.28 -10.90
C LYS A 89 -17.03 0.77 -10.71
N ASP A 90 -16.55 0.22 -9.60
CA ASP A 90 -16.73 -1.20 -9.28
C ASP A 90 -18.18 -1.54 -8.96
N VAL A 91 -18.88 -0.69 -8.20
CA VAL A 91 -20.34 -0.80 -7.94
C VAL A 91 -21.11 -0.85 -9.26
N ALA A 92 -20.81 0.09 -10.17
CA ALA A 92 -21.46 0.15 -11.48
C ALA A 92 -21.17 -1.10 -12.32
N ALA A 93 -19.95 -1.65 -12.25
CA ALA A 93 -19.57 -2.86 -12.97
C ALA A 93 -20.23 -4.13 -12.40
N GLN A 94 -20.55 -4.14 -11.10
CA GLN A 94 -21.12 -5.30 -10.38
C GLN A 94 -22.64 -5.23 -10.20
N ALA A 95 -23.33 -4.22 -10.76
CA ALA A 95 -24.76 -3.98 -10.60
C ALA A 95 -25.70 -5.16 -10.97
N MET A 96 -25.18 -6.20 -11.65
CA MET A 96 -25.91 -7.43 -12.00
C MET A 96 -25.81 -8.55 -10.94
N ARG A 97 -25.00 -8.38 -9.87
CA ARG A 97 -24.78 -9.36 -8.78
C ARG A 97 -25.27 -8.78 -7.47
N GLY A 98 -26.54 -9.04 -7.14
CA GLY A 98 -27.30 -8.28 -6.13
C GLY A 98 -26.71 -8.22 -4.71
N GLU A 99 -26.09 -9.29 -4.21
CA GLU A 99 -25.51 -9.30 -2.84
C GLU A 99 -24.17 -8.55 -2.76
N ASP A 100 -23.27 -8.76 -3.74
CA ASP A 100 -22.00 -8.04 -3.84
C ASP A 100 -22.22 -6.53 -4.00
N PHE A 101 -23.24 -6.15 -4.77
CA PHE A 101 -23.64 -4.75 -4.95
C PHE A 101 -24.08 -4.09 -3.63
N ALA A 102 -24.92 -4.75 -2.83
CA ALA A 102 -25.42 -4.20 -1.58
C ALA A 102 -24.29 -3.97 -0.56
N ASN A 103 -23.40 -4.95 -0.41
CA ASN A 103 -22.26 -4.85 0.50
C ASN A 103 -21.29 -3.75 0.04
N LEU A 104 -21.05 -3.60 -1.26
CA LEU A 104 -20.12 -2.60 -1.79
C LEU A 104 -20.70 -1.19 -1.66
N SER A 105 -22.01 -1.04 -1.84
CA SER A 105 -22.72 0.22 -1.59
C SER A 105 -22.65 0.63 -0.11
N LEU A 106 -22.86 -0.30 0.83
CA LEU A 106 -22.74 -0.02 2.26
C LEU A 106 -21.31 0.35 2.65
N PHE A 107 -20.32 -0.32 2.05
CA PHE A 107 -18.91 0.01 2.28
C PHE A 107 -18.56 1.40 1.73
N LEU A 108 -19.10 1.78 0.56
CA LEU A 108 -18.97 3.13 0.00
C LEU A 108 -19.61 4.20 0.91
N ASP A 109 -20.78 3.92 1.48
CA ASP A 109 -21.42 4.83 2.43
C ASP A 109 -20.53 5.08 3.66
N ARG A 110 -19.78 4.07 4.11
CA ARG A 110 -18.82 4.21 5.21
C ARG A 110 -17.54 4.95 4.82
N VAL A 111 -17.11 4.85 3.56
CA VAL A 111 -16.03 5.69 3.01
C VAL A 111 -16.43 7.16 3.05
N ASP A 112 -17.67 7.48 2.70
CA ASP A 112 -18.19 8.87 2.69
C ASP A 112 -18.52 9.39 4.08
N ARG A 113 -19.03 8.52 4.94
CA ARG A 113 -19.49 8.85 6.29
C ARG A 113 -18.89 7.84 7.26
N PRO A 114 -17.63 8.03 7.66
CA PRO A 114 -17.00 7.14 8.63
C PRO A 114 -17.83 7.14 9.93
N PRO A 115 -17.96 5.98 10.57
CA PRO A 115 -18.70 5.85 11.81
C PRO A 115 -18.11 6.74 12.90
N ALA A 116 -18.94 7.12 13.88
CA ALA A 116 -18.46 7.88 15.02
C ALA A 116 -17.38 7.09 15.80
N PRO A 117 -16.42 7.77 16.45
CA PRO A 117 -15.39 7.09 17.25
C PRO A 117 -16.01 6.13 18.27
N GLY A 118 -15.67 4.84 18.20
CA GLY A 118 -16.14 3.81 19.12
C GLY A 118 -17.32 2.96 18.64
N GLU A 119 -17.88 3.23 17.45
CA GLU A 119 -18.74 2.25 16.77
C GLU A 119 -17.90 1.07 16.26
N ASP A 120 -18.42 -0.15 16.42
CA ASP A 120 -17.75 -1.36 15.95
C ASP A 120 -17.63 -1.36 14.42
N PHE A 121 -16.44 -1.72 13.95
CA PHE A 121 -16.14 -1.79 12.53
C PHE A 121 -16.88 -2.97 11.88
N ASP A 122 -17.64 -2.67 10.82
CA ASP A 122 -18.62 -3.56 10.21
C ASP A 122 -18.02 -4.86 9.65
N ALA A 123 -18.64 -6.01 9.95
CA ALA A 123 -18.27 -7.31 9.39
C ALA A 123 -18.38 -7.36 7.85
N GLY A 124 -19.25 -6.54 7.25
CA GLY A 124 -19.40 -6.44 5.80
C GLY A 124 -18.14 -5.91 5.08
N ALA A 125 -17.32 -5.11 5.77
CA ALA A 125 -16.09 -4.57 5.21
C ALA A 125 -15.08 -5.67 4.84
N ARG A 126 -14.96 -6.70 5.68
CA ARG A 126 -14.06 -7.83 5.40
C ARG A 126 -14.49 -8.58 4.14
N SER A 127 -15.79 -8.84 3.98
CA SER A 127 -16.32 -9.52 2.79
C SER A 127 -16.04 -8.74 1.51
N ILE A 128 -16.12 -7.40 1.55
CA ILE A 128 -15.75 -6.54 0.42
C ILE A 128 -14.27 -6.60 0.12
N LEU A 129 -13.40 -6.57 1.14
CA LEU A 129 -11.96 -6.68 0.92
C LEU A 129 -11.58 -8.05 0.36
N GLU A 130 -12.21 -9.14 0.82
CA GLU A 130 -12.02 -10.49 0.30
C GLU A 130 -12.48 -10.61 -1.17
N GLY A 131 -13.66 -10.11 -1.52
CA GLY A 131 -14.12 -10.07 -2.91
C GLY A 131 -13.28 -9.15 -3.81
N GLY A 132 -12.83 -8.03 -3.27
CA GLY A 132 -11.93 -7.09 -3.95
C GLY A 132 -10.53 -7.66 -4.18
N ALA A 133 -10.04 -8.54 -3.31
CA ALA A 133 -8.75 -9.20 -3.47
C ALA A 133 -8.70 -10.08 -4.73
N GLU A 134 -9.80 -10.75 -5.07
CA GLU A 134 -9.93 -11.50 -6.33
C GLU A 134 -9.92 -10.57 -7.54
N LEU A 135 -10.65 -9.45 -7.46
CA LEU A 135 -10.71 -8.43 -8.50
C LEU A 135 -9.34 -7.81 -8.75
N ARG A 136 -8.59 -7.48 -7.70
CA ARG A 136 -7.20 -6.96 -7.75
C ARG A 136 -6.28 -7.89 -8.54
N ARG A 137 -6.39 -9.21 -8.38
CA ARG A 137 -5.59 -10.17 -9.17
C ARG A 137 -5.89 -10.11 -10.67
N SER A 138 -7.12 -9.71 -11.03
CA SER A 138 -7.56 -9.61 -12.43
C SER A 138 -7.25 -8.24 -13.07
N LEU A 139 -7.15 -7.18 -12.27
CA LEU A 139 -6.94 -5.81 -12.72
C LEU A 139 -5.50 -5.36 -12.47
N LYS A 140 -4.70 -5.20 -13.53
CA LYS A 140 -3.38 -4.55 -13.48
C LYS A 140 -3.48 -3.01 -13.42
N ARG A 141 -4.36 -2.47 -12.58
CA ARG A 141 -4.50 -1.00 -12.46
C ARG A 141 -3.80 -0.54 -11.20
N GLU A 142 -2.79 0.30 -11.39
CA GLU A 142 -2.02 0.91 -10.31
C GLU A 142 -2.58 2.31 -10.07
N HIS A 143 -3.25 2.49 -8.93
CA HIS A 143 -3.75 3.79 -8.48
C HIS A 143 -2.85 4.39 -7.41
N PHE A 144 -3.01 5.69 -7.15
CA PHE A 144 -2.22 6.43 -6.16
C PHE A 144 -0.71 6.50 -6.46
N ALA A 145 -0.31 6.35 -7.72
CA ALA A 145 1.10 6.36 -8.12
C ALA A 145 1.81 7.69 -7.77
N TYR A 146 1.06 8.80 -7.72
CA TYR A 146 1.61 10.10 -7.30
C TYR A 146 2.16 10.10 -5.87
N LEU A 147 1.74 9.18 -5.00
CA LEU A 147 2.28 9.08 -3.64
C LEU A 147 3.78 8.69 -3.64
N GLU A 148 4.29 8.09 -4.71
CA GLU A 148 5.72 7.78 -4.86
C GLU A 148 6.60 9.03 -4.95
N ALA A 149 6.03 10.17 -5.33
CA ALA A 149 6.74 11.44 -5.37
C ALA A 149 6.90 12.08 -3.98
N LEU A 150 6.19 11.59 -2.95
CA LEU A 150 6.33 12.12 -1.59
C LEU A 150 7.60 11.60 -0.92
N GLU A 151 8.25 12.48 -0.16
CA GLU A 151 9.29 12.06 0.77
C GLU A 151 8.71 11.12 1.84
N ARG A 152 9.50 10.13 2.25
CA ARG A 152 9.07 9.07 3.17
C ARG A 152 8.41 9.62 4.44
N ASP A 153 9.05 10.54 5.14
CA ASP A 153 8.54 11.09 6.40
C ASP A 153 7.19 11.79 6.21
N ARG A 154 6.97 12.39 5.04
CA ARG A 154 5.72 13.08 4.72
C ARG A 154 4.63 12.09 4.34
N LEU A 155 4.97 11.07 3.58
CA LEU A 155 4.05 9.97 3.29
C LEU A 155 3.61 9.27 4.57
N GLU A 156 4.52 8.99 5.49
CA GLU A 156 4.20 8.39 6.79
C GLU A 156 3.19 9.25 7.57
N ARG A 157 3.35 10.58 7.57
CA ARG A 157 2.37 11.51 8.17
C ARG A 157 1.01 11.52 7.45
N VAL A 158 1.01 11.49 6.12
CA VAL A 158 -0.24 11.42 5.32
C VAL A 158 -0.99 10.14 5.62
N LEU A 159 -0.30 8.99 5.66
CA LEU A 159 -0.91 7.70 5.97
C LEU A 159 -1.38 7.62 7.42
N ALA A 160 -0.63 8.17 8.37
CA ALA A 160 -1.07 8.29 9.76
C ALA A 160 -2.37 9.07 9.86
N PHE A 161 -2.42 10.25 9.22
CA PHE A 161 -3.61 11.10 9.21
C PHE A 161 -4.79 10.43 8.52
N LEU A 162 -4.55 9.70 7.42
CA LEU A 162 -5.58 8.92 6.73
C LEU A 162 -6.18 7.86 7.65
N VAL A 163 -5.33 7.07 8.33
CA VAL A 163 -5.79 6.03 9.24
C VAL A 163 -6.62 6.70 10.33
N GLU A 164 -6.05 7.60 11.12
CA GLU A 164 -6.77 8.26 12.23
C GLU A 164 -8.12 8.90 11.83
N ARG A 165 -8.21 9.43 10.62
CA ARG A 165 -9.41 10.12 10.13
C ARG A 165 -10.44 9.20 9.49
N ASN A 166 -10.02 8.26 8.64
CA ASN A 166 -10.93 7.44 7.83
C ASN A 166 -10.33 6.06 7.49
N HIS A 167 -10.47 5.13 8.43
CA HIS A 167 -10.06 3.73 8.28
C HIS A 167 -10.64 3.02 7.05
N TYR A 168 -11.85 3.39 6.60
CA TYR A 168 -12.50 2.75 5.45
C TYR A 168 -11.77 3.07 4.16
N VAL A 169 -11.30 4.32 4.00
CA VAL A 169 -10.49 4.71 2.84
C VAL A 169 -9.14 4.00 2.87
N ALA A 170 -8.48 3.95 4.03
CA ALA A 170 -7.24 3.20 4.19
C ALA A 170 -7.41 1.72 3.80
N LEU A 171 -8.51 1.08 4.19
CA LEU A 171 -8.76 -0.32 3.82
C LEU A 171 -9.11 -0.48 2.34
N ALA A 172 -9.95 0.40 1.79
CA ALA A 172 -10.32 0.38 0.38
C ALA A 172 -9.10 0.59 -0.55
N MET A 173 -8.16 1.46 -0.15
CA MET A 173 -6.92 1.69 -0.90
C MET A 173 -6.09 0.43 -1.10
N LEU A 174 -6.13 -0.54 -0.17
CA LEU A 174 -5.45 -1.83 -0.30
C LEU A 174 -5.92 -2.62 -1.55
N LEU A 175 -7.10 -2.33 -2.08
CA LEU A 175 -7.62 -2.98 -3.28
C LEU A 175 -6.99 -2.44 -4.57
N TYR A 176 -6.62 -1.16 -4.60
CA TYR A 176 -6.30 -0.44 -5.85
C TYR A 176 -4.84 0.04 -5.95
N CYS A 177 -4.14 0.19 -4.83
CA CYS A 177 -2.77 0.69 -4.81
C CYS A 177 -1.77 -0.35 -5.35
N ASN A 178 -0.55 0.03 -5.73
CA ASN A 178 0.47 -0.94 -6.13
C ASN A 178 1.06 -1.71 -4.92
N GLU A 179 1.93 -2.70 -5.17
CA GLU A 179 2.52 -3.53 -4.10
C GLU A 179 3.34 -2.74 -3.07
N ALA A 180 4.07 -1.71 -3.53
CA ALA A 180 4.86 -0.87 -2.64
C ALA A 180 3.96 -0.07 -1.68
N ARG A 181 2.92 0.59 -2.22
CA ARG A 181 1.94 1.34 -1.43
C ARG A 181 1.14 0.44 -0.50
N LEU A 182 0.80 -0.78 -0.96
CA LEU A 182 0.15 -1.78 -0.12
C LEU A 182 1.01 -2.10 1.11
N GLY A 183 2.31 -2.28 0.92
CA GLY A 183 3.24 -2.55 2.02
C GLY A 183 3.29 -1.43 3.05
N GLU A 184 3.42 -0.19 2.59
CA GLU A 184 3.47 1.00 3.47
C GLU A 184 2.14 1.22 4.20
N LEU A 185 1.01 0.96 3.54
CA LEU A 185 -0.32 1.07 4.12
C LEU A 185 -0.55 0.00 5.21
N LEU A 186 -0.08 -1.23 4.99
CA LEU A 186 -0.09 -2.26 6.03
C LEU A 186 0.80 -1.91 7.22
N ASP A 187 1.95 -1.28 6.98
CA ASP A 187 2.82 -0.78 8.07
C ASP A 187 2.13 0.36 8.84
N ALA A 188 1.46 1.28 8.15
CA ALA A 188 0.69 2.35 8.77
C ALA A 188 -0.46 1.78 9.62
N LEU A 189 -1.23 0.82 9.11
CA LEU A 189 -2.27 0.15 9.89
C LEU A 189 -1.68 -0.54 11.13
N ALA A 190 -0.57 -1.26 10.99
CA ALA A 190 0.11 -1.90 12.12
C ALA A 190 0.54 -0.89 13.20
N GLN A 191 0.99 0.29 12.80
CA GLN A 191 1.52 1.31 13.69
C GLN A 191 0.42 2.15 14.36
N TYR A 192 -0.60 2.55 13.62
CA TYR A 192 -1.57 3.55 14.06
C TYR A 192 -2.91 2.97 14.52
N ASP A 193 -3.39 1.87 13.91
CA ASP A 193 -4.54 1.12 14.42
C ASP A 193 -4.46 -0.37 14.02
N ALA A 194 -3.70 -1.13 14.79
CA ALA A 194 -3.42 -2.52 14.49
C ALA A 194 -4.69 -3.40 14.43
N LYS A 195 -5.79 -3.00 15.09
CA LYS A 195 -7.04 -3.79 15.09
C LYS A 195 -7.61 -3.94 13.68
N LEU A 196 -7.38 -2.95 12.81
CA LEU A 196 -7.84 -2.97 11.42
C LEU A 196 -7.19 -4.07 10.59
N LEU A 197 -6.01 -4.56 10.98
CA LEU A 197 -5.35 -5.68 10.32
C LEU A 197 -6.21 -6.94 10.31
N GLY A 198 -7.09 -7.12 11.30
CA GLY A 198 -8.00 -8.27 11.37
C GLY A 198 -9.06 -8.32 10.27
N TYR A 199 -9.29 -7.20 9.58
CA TYR A 199 -10.20 -7.09 8.45
C TYR A 199 -9.50 -7.25 7.09
N VAL A 200 -8.17 -7.20 7.07
CA VAL A 200 -7.39 -7.33 5.85
C VAL A 200 -7.32 -8.80 5.43
N PRO A 201 -7.60 -9.15 4.16
CA PRO A 201 -7.43 -10.50 3.66
C PRO A 201 -5.99 -11.00 3.84
N HIS A 202 -5.83 -12.24 4.30
CA HIS A 202 -4.53 -12.81 4.64
C HIS A 202 -3.52 -12.77 3.48
N GLU A 203 -3.99 -12.80 2.24
CA GLU A 203 -3.16 -12.80 1.04
C GLU A 203 -2.40 -11.49 0.83
N PHE A 204 -2.90 -10.37 1.37
CA PHE A 204 -2.23 -9.07 1.23
C PHE A 204 -0.95 -9.03 2.06
N PHE A 205 -0.91 -9.76 3.17
CA PHE A 205 0.28 -9.88 4.01
C PHE A 205 1.40 -10.67 3.33
N GLY A 206 1.10 -11.53 2.35
CA GLY A 206 2.13 -12.26 1.60
C GLY A 206 3.12 -11.31 0.91
N ILE A 207 2.61 -10.27 0.24
CA ILE A 207 3.42 -9.23 -0.41
C ILE A 207 4.29 -8.53 0.62
N ARG A 208 3.70 -8.11 1.75
CA ARG A 208 4.44 -7.41 2.79
C ARG A 208 5.51 -8.30 3.43
N PHE A 209 5.18 -9.52 3.82
CA PHE A 209 6.14 -10.46 4.41
C PHE A 209 7.29 -10.83 3.45
N SER A 210 7.10 -10.70 2.13
CA SER A 210 8.21 -10.83 1.16
C SER A 210 9.10 -9.59 1.02
N THR A 211 8.75 -8.47 1.63
CA THR A 211 9.56 -7.23 1.61
C THR A 211 9.98 -6.78 3.01
N GLY A 212 9.41 -7.37 4.07
CA GLY A 212 9.73 -7.11 5.47
C GLY A 212 8.55 -7.37 6.41
N TRP A 213 8.84 -7.68 7.67
CA TRP A 213 7.79 -8.05 8.64
C TRP A 213 8.04 -7.52 10.05
N SER A 214 9.01 -6.63 10.21
CA SER A 214 9.39 -6.06 11.51
C SER A 214 8.20 -5.38 12.20
N ALA A 215 7.38 -4.65 11.45
CA ALA A 215 6.18 -3.97 11.97
C ALA A 215 5.18 -4.93 12.64
N PHE A 216 5.16 -6.21 12.25
CA PHE A 216 4.22 -7.22 12.75
C PHE A 216 4.80 -8.07 13.89
N THR A 217 6.02 -7.78 14.33
CA THR A 217 6.67 -8.57 15.38
C THR A 217 6.15 -8.26 16.78
N ASP A 218 5.63 -7.04 16.99
CA ASP A 218 5.00 -6.61 18.24
C ASP A 218 3.83 -7.52 18.63
N SER A 219 3.69 -7.78 19.93
CA SER A 219 2.69 -8.74 20.43
C SER A 219 1.26 -8.29 20.22
N GLU A 220 0.98 -6.99 20.32
CA GLU A 220 -0.37 -6.46 20.13
C GLU A 220 -0.73 -6.45 18.64
N VAL A 221 0.21 -6.05 17.77
CA VAL A 221 0.02 -6.12 16.31
C VAL A 221 -0.22 -7.56 15.86
N ARG A 222 0.58 -8.51 16.35
CA ARG A 222 0.45 -9.93 15.98
C ARG A 222 -0.90 -10.52 16.37
N LYS A 223 -1.48 -10.11 17.49
CA LYS A 223 -2.80 -10.60 17.95
C LYS A 223 -3.92 -10.14 17.03
N SER A 224 -3.78 -8.97 16.42
CA SER A 224 -4.77 -8.40 15.51
C SER A 224 -4.71 -8.98 14.10
N LEU A 225 -3.66 -9.74 13.75
CA LEU A 225 -3.57 -10.39 12.45
C LEU A 225 -4.65 -11.49 12.28
N PRO A 226 -5.16 -11.70 11.05
CA PRO A 226 -5.93 -12.88 10.70
C PRO A 226 -5.18 -14.16 11.04
N ALA A 227 -5.89 -15.23 11.39
CA ALA A 227 -5.29 -16.47 11.88
C ALA A 227 -4.25 -17.06 10.92
N GLU A 228 -4.53 -17.03 9.62
CA GLU A 228 -3.68 -17.53 8.54
C GLU A 228 -2.42 -16.69 8.38
N ALA A 229 -2.55 -15.36 8.42
CA ALA A 229 -1.42 -14.43 8.37
C ALA A 229 -0.53 -14.57 9.60
N ARG A 230 -1.13 -14.69 10.80
CA ARG A 230 -0.43 -14.93 12.06
C ARG A 230 0.34 -16.25 12.04
N ALA A 231 -0.29 -17.35 11.61
CA ALA A 231 0.36 -18.65 11.50
C ALA A 231 1.55 -18.60 10.52
N THR A 232 1.39 -17.89 9.40
CA THR A 232 2.48 -17.67 8.44
C THR A 232 3.64 -16.89 9.07
N LEU A 233 3.34 -15.79 9.78
CA LEU A 233 4.35 -14.99 10.47
C LEU A 233 5.08 -15.78 11.56
N GLU A 234 4.36 -16.54 12.38
CA GLU A 234 4.96 -17.38 13.43
C GLU A 234 5.90 -18.42 12.84
N ARG A 235 5.54 -19.03 11.71
CA ARG A 235 6.42 -19.94 10.97
C ARG A 235 7.67 -19.25 10.44
N ILE A 236 7.54 -18.04 9.88
CA ILE A 236 8.70 -17.24 9.42
C ILE A 236 9.64 -16.96 10.59
N LEU A 237 9.10 -16.54 11.74
CA LEU A 237 9.89 -16.20 12.92
C LEU A 237 10.56 -17.43 13.55
N ALA A 238 9.84 -18.54 13.68
CA ALA A 238 10.39 -19.79 14.20
C ALA A 238 11.52 -20.32 13.30
N PHE A 239 11.32 -20.26 11.98
CA PHE A 239 12.34 -20.66 11.02
C PHE A 239 13.59 -19.78 11.15
N ARG A 240 13.43 -18.46 11.22
CA ARG A 240 14.56 -17.54 11.41
C ARG A 240 15.30 -17.73 12.72
N ALA A 241 14.59 -17.97 13.82
CA ALA A 241 15.21 -18.25 15.10
C ALA A 241 16.10 -19.51 15.02
N THR A 242 15.55 -20.58 14.45
CA THR A 242 16.23 -21.88 14.29
C THR A 242 17.43 -21.78 13.35
N ASN A 243 17.33 -21.01 12.27
CA ASN A 243 18.34 -20.91 11.22
C ASN A 243 19.20 -19.64 11.31
N SER A 244 19.16 -18.90 12.42
CA SER A 244 19.86 -17.62 12.59
C SER A 244 21.38 -17.72 12.35
N ALA A 245 22.01 -18.75 12.91
CA ALA A 245 23.43 -19.02 12.72
C ALA A 245 23.78 -19.35 11.26
N LEU A 246 22.91 -20.09 10.56
CA LEU A 246 23.07 -20.41 9.14
C LEU A 246 22.96 -19.15 8.28
N LEU A 247 21.94 -18.32 8.52
CA LEU A 247 21.73 -17.06 7.80
C LEU A 247 22.92 -16.10 7.99
N GLN A 248 23.46 -16.03 9.21
CA GLN A 248 24.66 -15.23 9.48
C GLN A 248 25.89 -15.77 8.74
N ARG A 249 26.08 -17.09 8.73
CA ARG A 249 27.18 -17.73 7.98
C ARG A 249 27.07 -17.48 6.48
N VAL A 250 25.87 -17.56 5.91
CA VAL A 250 25.62 -17.29 4.48
C VAL A 250 25.99 -15.86 4.12
N ARG A 251 25.62 -14.87 4.95
CA ARG A 251 26.04 -13.48 4.77
C ARG A 251 27.56 -13.31 4.81
N GLN A 252 28.23 -13.96 5.76
CA GLN A 252 29.69 -13.94 5.86
C GLN A 252 30.36 -14.55 4.62
N LEU A 253 29.87 -15.70 4.15
CA LEU A 253 30.35 -16.35 2.92
C LEU A 253 30.18 -15.46 1.69
N SER A 254 29.03 -14.79 1.58
CA SER A 254 28.76 -13.85 0.49
C SER A 254 29.75 -12.69 0.47
N SER A 255 30.12 -12.16 1.65
CA SER A 255 31.08 -11.07 1.77
C SER A 255 32.55 -11.48 1.57
N ALA A 256 32.88 -12.75 1.81
CA ALA A 256 34.26 -13.26 1.77
C ALA A 256 34.68 -13.75 0.37
N GLU A 257 33.72 -14.15 -0.47
CA GLU A 257 34.01 -14.72 -1.80
C GLU A 257 33.86 -13.68 -2.91
N SER A 258 34.97 -13.35 -3.57
CA SER A 258 34.99 -12.37 -4.66
C SER A 258 34.38 -12.90 -5.96
N ASP A 259 34.48 -14.20 -6.26
CA ASP A 259 33.93 -14.78 -7.49
C ASP A 259 32.41 -14.96 -7.39
N PRO A 260 31.60 -14.27 -8.21
CA PRO A 260 30.14 -14.32 -8.12
C PRO A 260 29.55 -15.71 -8.39
N VAL A 261 30.14 -16.50 -9.30
CA VAL A 261 29.62 -17.84 -9.63
C VAL A 261 29.90 -18.81 -8.48
N ARG A 262 31.11 -18.76 -7.93
CA ARG A 262 31.50 -19.58 -6.78
C ARG A 262 30.75 -19.18 -5.51
N ARG A 263 30.58 -17.88 -5.28
CA ARG A 263 29.78 -17.32 -4.16
C ARG A 263 28.36 -17.86 -4.17
N ARG A 264 27.67 -17.73 -5.32
CA ARG A 264 26.28 -18.22 -5.49
C ARG A 264 26.18 -19.71 -5.21
N LYS A 265 27.10 -20.52 -5.75
CA LYS A 265 27.12 -21.97 -5.51
C LYS A 265 27.28 -22.31 -4.02
N LEU A 266 28.25 -21.69 -3.34
CA LEU A 266 28.52 -21.91 -1.91
C LEU A 266 27.35 -21.49 -1.01
N VAL A 267 26.71 -20.36 -1.34
CA VAL A 267 25.52 -19.86 -0.64
C VAL A 267 24.37 -20.87 -0.77
N ILE A 268 24.07 -21.34 -1.98
CA ILE A 268 22.97 -22.28 -2.22
C ILE A 268 23.25 -23.63 -1.56
N GLU A 269 24.47 -24.16 -1.66
CA GLU A 269 24.87 -25.40 -1.00
C GLU A 269 24.78 -25.28 0.53
N SER A 270 25.21 -24.15 1.10
CA SER A 270 25.11 -23.90 2.54
C SER A 270 23.66 -23.82 3.00
N LEU A 271 22.80 -23.10 2.26
CA LEU A 271 21.38 -23.01 2.56
C LEU A 271 20.71 -24.39 2.43
N ALA A 272 20.89 -25.10 1.31
CA ALA A 272 20.26 -26.39 1.08
C ALA A 272 20.70 -27.49 2.06
N SER A 273 21.95 -27.43 2.56
CA SER A 273 22.45 -28.39 3.56
C SER A 273 22.08 -28.01 5.01
N GLY A 274 21.91 -26.72 5.29
CA GLY A 274 21.62 -26.23 6.65
C GLY A 274 20.14 -26.10 6.96
N ILE A 275 19.32 -25.82 5.94
CA ILE A 275 17.86 -25.78 6.06
C ILE A 275 17.37 -27.23 6.02
N GLY A 276 17.27 -27.86 7.19
CA GLY A 276 16.48 -29.09 7.32
C GLY A 276 15.04 -28.84 6.84
N ARG A 277 14.29 -29.90 6.48
CA ARG A 277 12.94 -29.83 5.87
C ARG A 277 12.11 -28.63 6.37
N GLY A 278 12.21 -27.54 5.62
CA GLY A 278 11.46 -26.32 5.84
C GLY A 278 10.25 -26.36 4.92
N ASP A 279 9.10 -25.93 5.42
CA ASP A 279 7.92 -25.83 4.59
C ASP A 279 8.20 -24.84 3.43
N ALA A 280 8.29 -25.36 2.20
CA ALA A 280 8.73 -24.62 1.01
C ALA A 280 7.97 -23.29 0.84
N GLY A 281 6.72 -23.23 1.30
CA GLY A 281 5.88 -22.03 1.25
C GLY A 281 6.42 -20.82 2.02
N ILE A 282 7.34 -21.00 2.98
CA ILE A 282 7.93 -19.87 3.76
C ILE A 282 9.33 -19.45 3.32
N LEU A 283 10.03 -20.24 2.50
CA LEU A 283 11.41 -19.92 2.09
C LEU A 283 11.48 -18.61 1.32
N LYS A 284 10.48 -18.35 0.45
CA LYS A 284 10.33 -17.09 -0.27
C LYS A 284 10.23 -15.85 0.63
N TYR A 285 9.67 -15.99 1.84
CA TYR A 285 9.60 -14.89 2.80
C TYR A 285 10.89 -14.80 3.59
N VAL A 286 11.44 -15.94 4.05
CA VAL A 286 12.64 -15.94 4.90
C VAL A 286 13.85 -15.39 4.17
N PHE A 287 14.04 -15.74 2.89
CA PHE A 287 15.17 -15.33 2.07
C PHE A 287 14.91 -14.05 1.26
N ALA A 288 13.77 -13.40 1.46
CA ALA A 288 13.48 -12.11 0.86
C ALA A 288 14.58 -11.08 1.10
N ASP A 289 15.16 -11.08 2.31
CA ASP A 289 16.27 -10.19 2.65
C ASP A 289 17.56 -10.58 1.92
N LEU A 290 17.87 -11.87 1.78
CA LEU A 290 19.02 -12.31 0.99
C LEU A 290 18.87 -11.96 -0.49
N ILE A 291 17.64 -11.96 -1.02
CA ILE A 291 17.35 -11.51 -2.39
C ILE A 291 17.52 -9.99 -2.49
N SER A 292 16.97 -9.24 -1.52
CA SER A 292 17.08 -7.78 -1.46
C SER A 292 18.54 -7.33 -1.31
N ASP A 293 19.35 -8.07 -0.55
CA ASP A 293 20.78 -7.87 -0.36
C ASP A 293 21.61 -8.29 -1.61
N GLY A 294 20.97 -8.80 -2.67
CA GLY A 294 21.62 -9.30 -3.89
C GLY A 294 22.47 -10.56 -3.69
N ILE A 295 22.24 -11.29 -2.60
CA ILE A 295 22.96 -12.53 -2.24
C ILE A 295 22.35 -13.74 -2.96
N LEU A 296 21.05 -13.70 -3.25
CA LEU A 296 20.30 -14.73 -3.98
C LEU A 296 19.48 -14.11 -5.11
N ASP A 297 19.26 -14.87 -6.17
CA ASP A 297 18.22 -14.57 -7.17
C ASP A 297 16.90 -15.27 -6.79
N PRO A 298 15.74 -14.74 -7.22
CA PRO A 298 14.46 -15.44 -7.08
C PRO A 298 14.45 -16.85 -7.69
N ALA A 299 15.26 -17.09 -8.74
CA ALA A 299 15.42 -18.40 -9.36
C ALA A 299 16.15 -19.41 -8.45
N ASP A 300 17.00 -18.94 -7.54
CA ASP A 300 17.74 -19.79 -6.60
C ASP A 300 16.83 -20.43 -5.57
N LEU A 301 15.71 -19.77 -5.24
CA LEU A 301 14.70 -20.32 -4.32
C LEU A 301 14.17 -21.67 -4.81
N ARG A 302 13.86 -21.78 -6.10
CA ARG A 302 13.37 -23.04 -6.69
C ARG A 302 14.43 -24.14 -6.64
N MET A 303 15.69 -23.77 -6.78
CA MET A 303 16.81 -24.72 -6.69
C MET A 303 17.01 -25.20 -5.27
N ILE A 304 16.94 -24.29 -4.28
CA ILE A 304 16.97 -24.63 -2.84
C ILE A 304 15.80 -25.54 -2.50
N GLU A 305 14.57 -25.20 -2.92
CA GLU A 305 13.37 -26.02 -2.75
C GLU A 305 13.56 -27.43 -3.32
N THR A 306 14.00 -27.53 -4.59
CA THR A 306 14.21 -28.81 -5.28
C THR A 306 15.28 -29.66 -4.57
N VAL A 307 16.35 -29.06 -4.05
CA VAL A 307 17.42 -29.81 -3.35
C VAL A 307 16.96 -30.25 -1.96
N THR A 308 16.17 -29.44 -1.27
CA THR A 308 15.56 -29.81 0.01
C THR A 308 14.50 -30.91 -0.14
N GLU A 309 13.80 -30.97 -1.29
CA GLU A 309 12.86 -32.05 -1.63
C GLU A 309 13.54 -33.34 -2.12
N LYS A 310 14.67 -33.23 -2.84
CA LYS A 310 15.38 -34.38 -3.45
C LYS A 310 16.29 -35.17 -2.52
N SER A 311 16.57 -34.71 -1.30
CA SER A 311 17.36 -35.47 -0.32
C SER A 311 16.62 -36.69 0.27
N ASP A 312 15.59 -37.18 -0.44
CA ASP A 312 14.67 -38.25 -0.08
C ASP A 312 14.91 -39.58 -0.84
N TYR A 313 16.11 -39.77 -1.41
CA TYR A 313 16.57 -41.07 -1.93
C TYR A 313 17.92 -41.47 -1.36
#